data_AF-A0A6S7HMK6-F1
#
_entry.id   AF-A0A6S7HMK6-F1
#
_cell.length_a   1.000
_cell.length_b   1.000
_cell.length_c   1.000
_cell.angle_alpha   90.00
_cell.angle_beta   90.00
_cell.angle_gamma   90.00
#
_symmetry.space_group_name_H-M   'P 1'
#
loop_
_entity.id
_entity.type
_entity.pdbx_description
1 polymer ?
#
loop_
_entity_poly.entity_id
_entity_poly.type
_entity_poly.pdbx_seq_one_letter_code
_entity_poly.pdbx_strand_id
1 'polypeptide(L)'
;MAGEIRGGFNFENCNRNALLEKDGLKPPKALKTGTTICGIVYKDGVILGADTRATEDTIVADKNCAKIHYIAPNMYCCGAGTAADTEYVTNLISAKLELHSLNTGRQAPVVSACRMLKQLLFRYQGYVSAALVLGGVDYTGPHLYTIHPHGSTDKLPFVTMGSGSLAAMSVFESRYTPNMEVILMTLLTIG
;
A
#
# COMPACT_ATOMS: atom_id res chain seq x y z
N MET A 1 -41.43 20.24 14.97
CA MET A 1 -40.32 21.16 15.30
C MET A 1 -39.25 20.36 16.03
N ALA A 2 -38.16 20.02 15.36
CA ALA A 2 -36.94 19.51 15.98
C ALA A 2 -35.79 20.14 15.19
N GLY A 3 -34.98 20.95 15.87
CA GLY A 3 -34.01 21.84 15.25
C GLY A 3 -32.87 21.08 14.58
N GLU A 4 -32.48 21.54 13.39
CA GLU A 4 -31.26 21.13 12.71
C GLU A 4 -30.05 21.34 13.61
N ILE A 5 -29.32 20.27 13.92
CA ILE A 5 -28.04 20.34 14.61
C ILE A 5 -27.03 20.94 13.63
N ARG A 6 -26.87 22.27 13.70
CA ARG A 6 -25.86 23.05 12.99
C ARG A 6 -24.49 22.87 13.64
N GLY A 7 -23.90 21.69 13.47
CA GLY A 7 -22.47 21.45 13.70
C GLY A 7 -21.78 21.16 12.37
N GLY A 8 -20.50 21.52 12.21
CA GLY A 8 -19.71 21.26 11.00
C GLY A 8 -19.44 19.79 10.69
N PHE A 9 -20.00 18.86 11.46
CA PHE A 9 -19.86 17.42 11.30
C PHE A 9 -21.22 16.80 10.90
N ASN A 10 -21.27 16.14 9.74
CA ASN A 10 -22.42 15.36 9.29
C ASN A 10 -22.22 13.88 9.68
N PHE A 11 -23.14 13.36 10.48
CA PHE A 11 -23.14 11.96 10.96
C PHE A 11 -24.27 11.10 10.35
N GLU A 12 -24.94 11.57 9.29
CA GLU A 12 -26.05 10.85 8.65
C GLU A 12 -25.62 9.46 8.17
N ASN A 13 -24.39 9.34 7.64
CA ASN A 13 -23.84 8.05 7.24
C ASN A 13 -23.59 7.10 8.42
N CYS A 14 -23.19 7.62 9.58
CA CYS A 14 -23.03 6.82 10.79
C CYS A 14 -24.39 6.29 11.26
N ASN A 15 -25.40 7.15 11.29
CA ASN A 15 -26.77 6.77 11.66
C ASN A 15 -27.36 5.76 10.66
N ARG A 16 -27.17 5.99 9.37
CA ARG A 16 -27.59 5.06 8.30
C ARG A 16 -26.94 3.69 8.46
N ASN A 17 -25.62 3.63 8.65
CA ASN A 17 -24.91 2.36 8.81
C ASN A 17 -25.37 1.62 10.08
N ALA A 18 -25.60 2.32 11.18
CA ALA A 18 -26.11 1.73 12.42
C ALA A 18 -27.53 1.16 12.28
N LEU A 19 -28.39 1.80 11.47
CA LEU A 19 -29.71 1.26 11.13
C LEU A 19 -29.60 0.01 10.26
N LEU A 20 -28.76 0.05 9.22
CA LEU A 20 -28.54 -1.10 8.34
C LEU A 20 -27.97 -2.32 9.10
N GLU A 21 -27.08 -2.11 10.06
CA GLU A 21 -26.58 -3.18 10.93
C GLU A 21 -27.68 -3.81 11.79
N LYS A 22 -28.62 -3.00 12.31
CA LYS A 22 -29.79 -3.50 13.05
C LYS A 22 -30.74 -4.30 12.16
N ASP A 23 -30.88 -3.90 10.89
CA ASP A 23 -31.67 -4.61 9.88
C ASP A 23 -30.97 -5.89 9.37
N GLY A 24 -29.82 -6.26 9.96
CA GLY A 24 -29.10 -7.50 9.69
C GLY A 24 -28.06 -7.40 8.57
N LEU A 25 -27.83 -6.20 8.02
CA LEU A 25 -26.79 -5.98 7.02
C LEU A 25 -25.41 -6.05 7.70
N LYS A 26 -24.66 -7.09 7.41
CA LYS A 26 -23.31 -7.26 7.96
C LYS A 26 -22.32 -6.39 7.19
N PRO A 27 -21.49 -5.56 7.85
CA PRO A 27 -20.44 -4.84 7.16
C PRO A 27 -19.47 -5.85 6.52
N PRO A 28 -18.88 -5.51 5.36
CA PRO A 28 -17.90 -6.37 4.72
C PRO A 28 -16.73 -6.62 5.67
N LYS A 29 -16.41 -7.90 5.92
CA LYS A 29 -15.23 -8.27 6.72
C LYS A 29 -13.97 -7.99 5.92
N ALA A 30 -13.00 -7.34 6.55
CA ALA A 30 -11.66 -7.23 6.00
C ALA A 30 -11.06 -8.65 5.85
N LEU A 31 -10.70 -9.01 4.61
CA LEU A 31 -10.07 -10.30 4.33
C LEU A 31 -8.69 -10.34 5.01
N LYS A 32 -8.47 -11.30 5.92
CA LYS A 32 -7.15 -11.51 6.51
C LYS A 32 -6.33 -12.36 5.56
N THR A 33 -5.35 -11.75 4.90
CA THR A 33 -4.50 -12.43 3.91
C THR A 33 -3.20 -12.96 4.49
N GLY A 34 -2.98 -12.79 5.80
CA GLY A 34 -1.72 -13.18 6.46
C GLY A 34 -0.51 -12.33 6.05
N THR A 35 -0.69 -11.37 5.14
CA THR A 35 0.38 -10.58 4.55
C THR A 35 0.84 -9.46 5.49
N THR A 36 2.16 -9.24 5.51
CA THR A 36 2.81 -8.06 6.08
C THR A 36 3.81 -7.54 5.06
N ILE A 37 3.61 -6.30 4.63
CA ILE A 37 4.54 -5.58 3.78
C ILE A 37 4.96 -4.29 4.48
N CYS A 38 6.21 -3.90 4.26
CA CYS A 38 6.78 -2.70 4.84
C CYS A 38 7.76 -2.05 3.89
N GLY A 39 8.03 -0.78 4.12
CA GLY A 39 9.04 -0.06 3.38
C GLY A 39 9.62 1.05 4.24
N ILE A 40 10.85 1.42 3.94
CA ILE A 40 11.55 2.44 4.71
C ILE A 40 12.61 3.16 3.89
N VAL A 41 12.69 4.48 4.06
CA VAL A 41 13.65 5.36 3.43
C VAL A 41 14.89 5.43 4.31
N TYR A 42 16.05 5.16 3.73
CA TYR A 42 17.35 5.36 4.36
C TYR A 42 18.15 6.42 3.59
N LYS A 43 19.37 6.73 4.03
CA LYS A 43 20.18 7.84 3.50
C LYS A 43 20.29 7.86 1.97
N ASP A 44 20.54 6.70 1.36
CA ASP A 44 20.87 6.61 -0.07
C ASP A 44 19.80 5.89 -0.90
N GLY A 45 18.64 5.56 -0.30
CA GLY A 45 17.65 4.74 -1.00
C GLY A 45 16.43 4.36 -0.19
N VAL A 46 15.78 3.29 -0.62
CA VAL A 46 14.59 2.69 0.00
C VAL A 46 14.77 1.19 0.10
N ILE A 47 14.33 0.63 1.22
CA ILE A 47 14.23 -0.82 1.44
C ILE A 47 12.74 -1.18 1.45
N LEU A 48 12.40 -2.26 0.76
CA LEU A 48 11.07 -2.86 0.79
C LEU A 48 11.17 -4.27 1.36
N GLY A 49 10.26 -4.61 2.26
CA GLY A 49 10.18 -5.90 2.92
C GLY A 49 8.78 -6.49 2.78
N ALA A 50 8.71 -7.80 2.58
CA ALA A 50 7.46 -8.53 2.54
C ALA A 50 7.68 -9.97 3.02
N ASP A 51 6.67 -10.54 3.68
CA ASP A 51 6.65 -11.96 3.99
C ASP A 51 6.24 -12.80 2.76
N THR A 52 6.57 -14.10 2.74
CA THR A 52 6.30 -14.98 1.58
C THR A 52 5.06 -15.86 1.74
N ARG A 53 4.37 -15.82 2.88
CA ARG A 53 3.20 -16.67 3.15
C ARG A 53 1.96 -16.10 2.46
N ALA A 54 1.26 -16.90 1.66
CA ALA A 54 -0.06 -16.59 1.15
C ALA A 54 -1.10 -17.55 1.74
N THR A 55 -2.19 -17.00 2.25
CA THR A 55 -3.29 -17.77 2.85
C THR A 55 -4.58 -17.58 2.05
N GLU A 56 -5.27 -18.69 1.81
CA GLU A 56 -6.68 -18.70 1.42
C GLU A 56 -7.49 -18.89 2.69
N ASP A 57 -7.90 -17.76 3.27
CA ASP A 57 -8.56 -17.68 4.59
C ASP A 57 -7.71 -18.33 5.70
N THR A 58 -8.04 -19.55 6.11
CA THR A 58 -7.35 -20.26 7.21
C THR A 58 -6.25 -21.21 6.72
N ILE A 59 -6.17 -21.48 5.43
CA ILE A 59 -5.26 -22.47 4.84
C ILE A 59 -4.09 -21.74 4.18
N VAL A 60 -2.86 -22.19 4.45
CA VAL A 60 -1.68 -21.71 3.72
C VAL A 60 -1.70 -22.32 2.32
N ALA A 61 -2.02 -21.49 1.32
CA ALA A 61 -2.07 -21.89 -0.07
C ALA A 61 -0.66 -21.94 -0.68
N ASP A 62 0.20 -20.97 -0.33
CA ASP A 62 1.59 -20.93 -0.77
C ASP A 62 2.49 -20.42 0.37
N LYS A 63 3.67 -21.03 0.50
CA LYS A 63 4.70 -20.64 1.48
C LYS A 63 5.72 -19.67 0.87
N ASN A 64 5.82 -19.60 -0.45
CA ASN A 64 6.86 -18.90 -1.20
C ASN A 64 6.27 -17.93 -2.25
N CYS A 65 5.19 -17.23 -1.88
CA CYS A 65 4.54 -16.25 -2.74
C CYS A 65 5.36 -14.95 -2.79
N ALA A 66 5.71 -14.49 -4.00
CA ALA A 66 6.39 -13.22 -4.20
C ALA A 66 5.39 -12.06 -4.15
N LYS A 67 5.55 -11.17 -3.17
CA LYS A 67 4.71 -9.98 -2.98
C LYS A 67 5.37 -8.67 -3.38
N ILE A 68 6.64 -8.74 -3.80
CA ILE A 68 7.42 -7.59 -4.28
C ILE A 68 7.45 -7.68 -5.80
N HIS A 69 6.74 -6.77 -6.45
CA HIS A 69 6.57 -6.73 -7.89
C HIS A 69 7.49 -5.69 -8.51
N TYR A 70 8.10 -6.05 -9.63
CA TYR A 70 8.85 -5.13 -10.47
C TYR A 70 7.90 -4.12 -11.14
N ILE A 71 8.33 -2.86 -11.22
CA ILE A 71 7.58 -1.79 -11.89
C ILE A 71 8.44 -1.08 -12.95
N ALA A 72 9.67 -0.70 -12.57
CA ALA A 72 10.65 -0.12 -13.47
C ALA A 72 12.06 -0.35 -12.91
N PRO A 73 13.14 -0.09 -13.65
CA PRO A 73 14.51 -0.36 -13.19
C PRO A 73 14.88 0.33 -11.86
N ASN A 74 14.16 1.40 -11.48
CA ASN A 74 14.41 2.20 -10.30
C ASN A 74 13.31 2.17 -9.24
N MET A 75 12.28 1.33 -9.41
CA MET A 75 11.19 1.23 -8.43
C MET A 75 10.52 -0.14 -8.42
N TYR A 76 10.12 -0.55 -7.23
CA TYR A 76 9.38 -1.79 -6.94
C TYR A 76 8.12 -1.47 -6.14
N CYS A 77 7.16 -2.38 -6.16
CA CYS A 77 5.90 -2.22 -5.44
C CYS A 77 5.55 -3.49 -4.67
N CYS A 78 5.29 -3.37 -3.38
CA CYS A 78 4.78 -4.46 -2.57
C CYS A 78 3.25 -4.50 -2.59
N GLY A 79 2.67 -5.68 -2.75
CA GLY A 79 1.22 -5.91 -2.76
C GLY A 79 0.69 -6.55 -1.47
N ALA A 80 -0.40 -6.00 -0.94
CA ALA A 80 -1.23 -6.59 0.09
C ALA A 80 -2.71 -6.50 -0.30
N GLY A 81 -3.55 -7.37 0.27
CA GLY A 81 -4.94 -7.52 -0.13
C GLY A 81 -5.12 -8.71 -1.08
N THR A 82 -6.03 -8.58 -2.03
CA THR A 82 -6.31 -9.66 -3.00
C THR A 82 -5.11 -9.84 -3.94
N ALA A 83 -4.50 -11.02 -3.92
CA ALA A 83 -3.26 -11.29 -4.67
C ALA A 83 -3.41 -11.03 -6.18
N ALA A 84 -4.53 -11.48 -6.78
CA ALA A 84 -4.80 -11.27 -8.20
C ALA A 84 -4.96 -9.79 -8.56
N ASP A 85 -5.62 -9.00 -7.71
CA ASP A 85 -5.77 -7.55 -7.92
C ASP A 85 -4.41 -6.85 -7.86
N THR A 86 -3.58 -7.20 -6.88
CA THR A 86 -2.25 -6.60 -6.74
C THR A 86 -1.38 -6.91 -7.96
N GLU A 87 -1.34 -8.16 -8.42
CA GLU A 87 -0.54 -8.58 -9.57
C GLU A 87 -1.00 -7.90 -10.86
N TYR A 88 -2.31 -7.89 -11.11
CA TYR A 88 -2.88 -7.24 -12.30
C TYR A 88 -2.56 -5.74 -12.32
N VAL A 89 -2.78 -5.05 -11.21
CA VAL A 89 -2.55 -3.60 -11.10
C VAL A 89 -1.08 -3.27 -11.30
N THR A 90 -0.17 -4.00 -10.66
CA THR A 90 1.28 -3.74 -10.80
C THR A 90 1.77 -4.02 -12.21
N ASN A 91 1.34 -5.12 -12.83
CA ASN A 91 1.73 -5.46 -14.20
C ASN A 91 1.21 -4.42 -15.21
N LEU A 92 -0.04 -3.98 -15.06
CA LEU A 92 -0.61 -2.94 -15.91
C LEU A 92 0.15 -1.61 -15.81
N ILE A 93 0.52 -1.21 -14.59
CA ILE A 93 1.28 0.03 -14.39
C ILE A 93 2.73 -0.11 -14.88
N SER A 94 3.36 -1.26 -14.67
CA SER A 94 4.70 -1.55 -15.21
C SER A 94 4.73 -1.36 -16.73
N ALA A 95 3.79 -1.99 -17.46
CA ALA A 95 3.70 -1.86 -18.91
C ALA A 95 3.45 -0.41 -19.37
N LYS A 96 2.61 0.35 -18.66
CA LYS A 96 2.35 1.76 -18.97
C LYS A 96 3.58 2.64 -18.75
N LEU A 97 4.35 2.37 -17.69
CA LEU A 97 5.57 3.12 -17.39
C LEU A 97 6.69 2.79 -18.38
N GLU A 98 6.78 1.54 -18.82
CA GLU A 98 7.70 1.15 -19.88
C GLU A 98 7.41 1.91 -21.18
N LEU A 99 6.15 1.91 -21.62
CA LEU A 99 5.72 2.72 -22.77
C LEU A 99 6.01 4.21 -22.59
N HIS A 100 5.76 4.75 -21.40
CA HIS A 100 6.07 6.14 -21.09
C HIS A 100 7.59 6.43 -21.16
N SER A 101 8.41 5.54 -20.64
CA SER A 101 9.87 5.65 -20.66
C SER A 101 10.42 5.56 -22.07
N LEU A 102 9.90 4.65 -22.90
CA LEU A 102 10.27 4.51 -24.31
C LEU A 102 9.89 5.75 -25.13
N ASN A 103 8.70 6.29 -24.91
CA ASN A 103 8.24 7.49 -25.62
C ASN A 103 8.99 8.76 -25.22
N THR A 104 9.40 8.88 -23.96
CA THR A 104 10.10 10.07 -23.44
C THR A 104 11.61 9.97 -23.56
N GLY A 105 12.16 8.75 -23.72
CA GLY A 105 13.60 8.48 -23.69
C GLY A 105 14.23 8.77 -22.32
N ARG A 106 13.44 8.83 -21.24
CA ARG A 106 13.89 9.18 -19.88
C ARG A 106 13.34 8.20 -18.87
N GLN A 107 14.08 8.01 -17.78
CA GLN A 107 13.62 7.24 -16.63
C GLN A 107 12.37 7.89 -16.02
N ALA A 108 11.33 7.09 -15.77
CA ALA A 108 10.11 7.58 -15.15
C ALA A 108 10.34 7.90 -13.66
N PRO A 109 9.89 9.07 -13.17
CA PRO A 109 9.95 9.40 -11.74
C PRO A 109 8.92 8.58 -10.95
N VAL A 110 9.19 8.33 -9.67
CA VAL A 110 8.33 7.47 -8.82
C VAL A 110 6.92 8.05 -8.67
N VAL A 111 6.81 9.39 -8.69
CA VAL A 111 5.52 10.10 -8.64
C VAL A 111 4.60 9.75 -9.81
N SER A 112 5.14 9.44 -10.99
CA SER A 112 4.34 9.02 -12.15
C SER A 112 3.63 7.70 -11.88
N ALA A 113 4.35 6.71 -11.34
CA ALA A 113 3.79 5.43 -10.94
C ALA A 113 2.71 5.60 -9.86
N CYS A 114 3.01 6.37 -8.82
CA CYS A 114 2.05 6.68 -7.74
C CYS A 114 0.76 7.31 -8.29
N ARG A 115 0.87 8.28 -9.21
CA ARG A 115 -0.29 8.92 -9.82
C ARG A 115 -1.11 7.96 -10.68
N MET A 116 -0.47 7.11 -11.48
CA MET A 116 -1.19 6.12 -12.29
C MET A 116 -1.92 5.09 -11.42
N LEU A 117 -1.27 4.60 -10.36
CA LEU A 117 -1.86 3.65 -9.40
C LEU A 117 -3.09 4.25 -8.71
N LYS A 118 -2.96 5.43 -8.10
CA LYS A 118 -4.07 6.02 -7.35
C LYS A 118 -5.27 6.36 -8.22
N GLN A 119 -5.04 6.83 -9.45
CA GLN A 119 -6.11 7.10 -10.40
C GLN A 119 -6.82 5.81 -10.84
N LEU A 120 -6.06 4.74 -11.08
CA LEU A 120 -6.62 3.44 -11.43
C LEU A 120 -7.50 2.89 -10.29
N LEU A 121 -6.97 2.86 -9.07
CA LEU A 121 -7.70 2.34 -7.90
C LEU A 121 -8.92 3.19 -7.56
N PHE A 122 -8.78 4.52 -7.59
CA PHE A 122 -9.92 5.42 -7.38
C PHE A 122 -11.01 5.23 -8.44
N ARG A 123 -10.66 4.96 -9.70
CA ARG A 123 -11.67 4.68 -10.75
C ARG A 123 -12.57 3.48 -10.39
N TYR A 124 -12.03 2.50 -9.68
CA TYR A 124 -12.77 1.34 -9.20
C TYR A 124 -13.37 1.53 -7.80
N GLN A 125 -13.27 2.72 -7.19
CA GLN A 125 -13.94 3.09 -5.92
C GLN A 125 -13.76 2.03 -4.81
N GLY A 126 -12.59 1.38 -4.75
CA GLY A 126 -12.28 0.35 -3.75
C GLY A 126 -12.72 -1.08 -4.09
N TYR A 127 -13.35 -1.33 -5.24
CA TYR A 127 -13.68 -2.70 -5.69
C TYR A 127 -12.44 -3.52 -6.05
N VAL A 128 -11.36 -2.86 -6.48
CA VAL A 128 -10.04 -3.48 -6.65
C VAL A 128 -9.31 -3.39 -5.31
N SER A 129 -9.12 -4.53 -4.65
CA SER A 129 -8.62 -4.61 -3.28
C SER A 129 -7.09 -4.77 -3.26
N ALA A 130 -6.40 -3.74 -3.78
CA ALA A 130 -4.94 -3.67 -3.79
C ALA A 130 -4.44 -2.57 -2.84
N ALA A 131 -3.82 -2.99 -1.75
CA ALA A 131 -3.07 -2.13 -0.85
C ALA A 131 -1.59 -2.20 -1.24
N LEU A 132 -0.99 -1.07 -1.61
CA LEU A 132 0.31 -1.04 -2.25
C LEU A 132 1.31 -0.20 -1.46
N VAL A 133 2.56 -0.67 -1.39
CA VAL A 133 3.71 0.11 -0.93
C VAL A 133 4.65 0.28 -2.11
N LEU A 134 4.74 1.50 -2.66
CA LEU A 134 5.58 1.83 -3.80
C LEU A 134 6.86 2.49 -3.29
N GLY A 135 8.01 1.87 -3.58
CA GLY A 135 9.33 2.39 -3.25
C GLY A 135 10.18 2.52 -4.50
N GLY A 136 10.87 3.65 -4.64
CA GLY A 136 11.86 3.82 -5.69
C GLY A 136 12.81 4.98 -5.44
N VAL A 137 13.83 5.08 -6.29
CA VAL A 137 14.78 6.20 -6.29
C VAL A 137 14.73 6.84 -7.67
N ASP A 138 14.57 8.15 -7.71
CA ASP A 138 14.69 8.92 -8.95
C ASP A 138 15.69 10.07 -8.80
N TYR A 139 15.79 10.93 -9.81
CA TYR A 139 16.71 12.07 -9.83
C TYR A 139 16.48 13.08 -8.69
N THR A 140 15.32 13.04 -8.01
CA THR A 140 15.03 13.87 -6.84
C THR A 140 15.28 13.16 -5.51
N GLY A 141 15.67 11.88 -5.55
CA GLY A 141 16.05 11.08 -4.39
C GLY A 141 15.11 9.90 -4.11
N PRO A 142 15.19 9.32 -2.90
CA PRO A 142 14.38 8.18 -2.51
C PRO A 142 12.95 8.60 -2.18
N HIS A 143 12.00 7.79 -2.62
CA HIS A 143 10.58 8.00 -2.40
C HIS A 143 9.88 6.73 -1.98
N LEU A 144 9.00 6.88 -0.99
CA LEU A 144 8.18 5.81 -0.46
C LEU A 144 6.74 6.30 -0.32
N TYR A 145 5.82 5.56 -0.92
CA TYR A 145 4.40 5.87 -0.92
C TYR A 145 3.57 4.67 -0.47
N THR A 146 2.50 4.94 0.27
CA THR A 146 1.38 4.00 0.40
C THR A 146 0.29 4.39 -0.58
N ILE A 147 -0.37 3.40 -1.15
CA ILE A 147 -1.59 3.58 -1.94
C ILE A 147 -2.64 2.61 -1.40
N HIS A 148 -3.73 3.15 -0.86
CA HIS A 148 -4.82 2.34 -0.35
C HIS A 148 -5.78 1.94 -1.49
N PRO A 149 -6.58 0.86 -1.32
CA PRO A 149 -7.50 0.38 -2.34
C PRO A 149 -8.50 1.42 -2.89
N HIS A 150 -8.83 2.44 -2.09
CA HIS A 150 -9.72 3.53 -2.47
C HIS A 150 -9.00 4.71 -3.15
N GLY A 151 -7.69 4.60 -3.37
CA GLY A 151 -6.88 5.60 -4.08
C GLY A 151 -6.32 6.73 -3.22
N SER A 152 -6.47 6.70 -1.89
CA SER A 152 -5.70 7.60 -1.03
C SER A 152 -4.22 7.24 -1.07
N THR A 153 -3.37 8.25 -0.87
CA THR A 153 -1.92 8.09 -0.94
C THR A 153 -1.22 8.94 0.10
N ASP A 154 -0.25 8.35 0.79
CA ASP A 154 0.63 9.07 1.73
C ASP A 154 2.09 8.90 1.32
N LYS A 155 2.92 9.89 1.66
CA LYS A 155 4.38 9.86 1.49
C LYS A 155 5.02 9.95 2.86
N LEU A 156 5.71 8.91 3.28
CA LEU A 156 6.22 8.76 4.64
C LEU A 156 7.65 8.18 4.64
N PRO A 157 8.45 8.43 5.69
CA PRO A 157 9.79 7.86 5.81
C PRO A 157 9.77 6.34 6.01
N PHE A 158 8.74 5.79 6.64
CA PHE A 158 8.50 4.36 6.79
C PHE A 158 7.00 4.07 6.72
N VAL A 159 6.64 2.89 6.23
CA VAL A 159 5.24 2.49 6.06
C VAL A 159 5.09 1.00 6.28
N THR A 160 3.93 0.58 6.76
CA THR A 160 3.54 -0.83 6.87
C THR A 160 2.10 -1.00 6.39
N MET A 161 1.83 -2.12 5.71
CA MET A 161 0.50 -2.47 5.21
C MET A 161 0.26 -3.98 5.36
N GLY A 162 -0.99 -4.40 5.27
CA GLY A 162 -1.42 -5.79 5.45
C GLY A 162 -1.83 -6.10 6.89
N SER A 163 -2.15 -7.37 7.14
CA SER A 163 -2.72 -7.85 8.41
C SER A 163 -1.76 -7.79 9.60
N GLY A 164 -0.45 -7.92 9.38
CA GLY A 164 0.57 -7.76 10.42
C GLY A 164 1.19 -6.36 10.50
N SER A 165 0.60 -5.37 9.81
CA SER A 165 1.11 -3.99 9.75
C SER A 165 1.36 -3.36 11.11
N LEU A 166 0.47 -3.57 12.09
CA LEU A 166 0.60 -2.98 13.43
C LEU A 166 1.82 -3.53 14.20
N ALA A 167 2.14 -4.82 14.03
CA ALA A 167 3.31 -5.43 14.65
C ALA A 167 4.60 -4.90 14.02
N ALA A 168 4.64 -4.79 12.68
CA ALA A 168 5.78 -4.17 11.99
C ALA A 168 5.93 -2.69 12.35
N MET A 169 4.82 -1.96 12.51
CA MET A 169 4.84 -0.53 12.85
C MET A 169 5.46 -0.28 14.22
N SER A 170 5.18 -1.12 15.22
CA SER A 170 5.76 -0.94 16.56
C SER A 170 7.28 -1.10 16.57
N VAL A 171 7.82 -1.97 15.72
CA VAL A 171 9.27 -2.12 15.52
C VAL A 171 9.87 -0.88 14.87
N PHE A 172 9.23 -0.34 13.83
CA PHE A 172 9.66 0.91 13.20
C PHE A 172 9.64 2.09 14.17
N GLU A 173 8.54 2.32 14.88
CA GLU A 173 8.41 3.43 15.82
C GLU A 173 9.43 3.36 16.98
N SER A 174 9.81 2.16 17.42
CA SER A 174 10.74 2.00 18.54
C SER A 174 12.22 2.18 18.19
N ARG A 175 12.60 1.96 16.93
CA ARG A 175 14.02 1.84 16.52
C ARG A 175 14.40 2.72 15.34
N TYR A 176 13.45 3.31 14.63
CA TYR A 176 13.74 4.18 13.51
C TYR A 176 14.46 5.45 13.97
N THR A 177 15.50 5.82 13.24
CA THR A 177 16.12 7.14 13.31
C THR A 177 16.29 7.71 11.91
N PRO A 178 16.18 9.04 11.73
CA PRO A 178 16.41 9.66 10.42
C PRO A 178 17.83 9.40 9.90
N ASN A 179 17.96 9.20 8.59
CA ASN A 179 19.25 9.05 7.88
C ASN A 179 20.14 7.87 8.33
N MET A 180 19.53 6.76 8.75
CA MET A 180 20.26 5.52 9.06
C MET A 180 21.03 4.96 7.85
N GLU A 181 22.12 4.25 8.14
CA GLU A 181 22.83 3.44 7.15
C GLU A 181 22.07 2.16 6.79
N VAL A 182 22.34 1.63 5.60
CA VAL A 182 21.63 0.47 5.03
C VAL A 182 21.66 -0.76 5.95
N ILE A 183 22.79 -1.04 6.62
CA ILE A 183 22.95 -2.25 7.46
C ILE A 183 21.97 -2.22 8.63
N LEU A 184 21.90 -1.09 9.34
CA LEU A 184 21.00 -0.92 10.48
C LEU A 184 19.54 -1.00 10.04
N MET A 185 19.25 -0.50 8.83
CA MET A 185 17.89 -0.49 8.29
C MET A 185 17.43 -1.87 7.82
N THR A 186 18.32 -2.67 7.23
CA THR A 186 18.02 -4.06 6.87
C THR A 186 17.71 -4.89 8.11
N LEU A 187 18.46 -4.70 9.20
CA LEU A 187 18.17 -5.38 10.48
C LEU A 187 16.81 -4.98 11.06
N LEU A 188 16.42 -3.71 10.90
CA LEU A 188 15.12 -3.22 11.34
C LEU A 188 13.95 -3.82 10.54
N THR A 189 14.20 -4.16 9.27
CA THR A 189 13.17 -4.68 8.35
C THR A 189 12.99 -6.19 8.47
N ILE A 190 14.03 -6.92 8.87
CA ILE A 190 14.03 -8.39 8.99
C ILE A 190 13.63 -8.88 10.40
N GLY A 191 13.87 -8.07 11.43
CA GLY A 191 13.65 -8.42 12.85
C GLY A 191 12.21 -8.33 13.30
#